data_AF-A0A848LR32-F1
#
_entry.id   AF-A0A848LR32-F1
#
_cell.length_a   1.000
_cell.length_b   1.000
_cell.length_c   1.000
_cell.angle_alpha   90.00
_cell.angle_beta   90.00
_cell.angle_gamma   90.00
#
_symmetry.space_group_name_H-M   'P 1'
#
loop_
_entity.id
_entity.type
_entity.pdbx_description
1 polymer ?
#
loop_
_entity_poly.entity_id
_entity_poly.type
_entity_poly.pdbx_seq_one_letter_code
_entity_poly.pdbx_strand_id
1 'polypeptide(L)'
;PTRRSSLGRSAAMGLCGGLFLGGLALLANGLNSLFGAVDCKGLSGPECELLSQTLREVGRMQTLSGGALTALGAALVVLLRPKAPEPPEDTGAP
;
A
#
# COMPACT_ATOMS: atom_id res chain seq x y z
N PRO A 1 17.16 8.05 -29.32
CA PRO A 1 16.12 8.59 -28.40
C PRO A 1 15.37 7.48 -27.63
N THR A 2 15.99 6.89 -26.61
CA THR A 2 15.40 5.77 -25.83
C THR A 2 15.59 5.92 -24.31
N ARG A 3 16.53 6.76 -23.86
CA ARG A 3 16.92 6.92 -22.44
C ARG A 3 15.86 7.57 -21.53
N ARG A 4 15.00 8.47 -22.07
CA ARG A 4 13.91 9.10 -21.29
C ARG A 4 12.81 8.10 -20.90
N SER A 5 12.59 7.07 -21.73
CA SER A 5 11.53 6.08 -21.48
C SER A 5 11.87 5.15 -20.30
N SER A 6 13.15 4.80 -20.12
CA SER A 6 13.57 3.90 -19.03
C SER A 6 13.57 4.58 -17.67
N LEU A 7 13.99 5.85 -17.62
CA LEU A 7 14.03 6.66 -16.38
C LEU A 7 12.63 6.94 -15.84
N GLY A 8 11.67 7.28 -16.71
CA GLY A 8 10.27 7.46 -16.33
C GLY A 8 9.65 6.15 -15.81
N ARG A 9 9.96 5.02 -16.46
CA ARG A 9 9.47 3.69 -16.06
C ARG A 9 10.06 3.24 -14.71
N SER A 10 11.34 3.51 -14.45
CA SER A 10 11.95 3.22 -13.15
C SER A 10 11.39 4.11 -12.04
N ALA A 11 11.15 5.40 -12.31
CA ALA A 11 10.54 6.30 -11.34
C ALA A 11 9.09 5.89 -11.02
N ALA A 12 8.32 5.51 -12.04
CA ALA A 12 6.96 5.00 -11.87
C ALA A 12 6.93 3.71 -11.05
N MET A 13 7.83 2.76 -11.33
CA MET A 13 7.95 1.52 -10.55
C MET A 13 8.36 1.80 -9.09
N GLY A 14 9.30 2.73 -8.87
CA GLY A 14 9.70 3.15 -7.53
C GLY A 14 8.54 3.78 -6.75
N LEU A 15 7.77 4.66 -7.37
CA LEU A 15 6.56 5.23 -6.77
C LEU A 15 5.50 4.17 -6.46
N CYS A 16 5.25 3.23 -7.36
CA CYS A 16 4.30 2.14 -7.12
C CYS A 16 4.74 1.24 -5.97
N GLY A 17 6.03 0.88 -5.93
CA GLY A 17 6.61 0.13 -4.83
C GLY A 17 6.51 0.87 -3.50
N GLY A 18 6.81 2.17 -3.50
CA GLY A 18 6.69 3.03 -2.32
C GLY A 18 5.25 3.15 -1.81
N LEU A 19 4.27 3.34 -2.70
CA LEU A 19 2.86 3.38 -2.34
C LEU A 19 2.37 2.05 -1.78
N PHE A 20 2.80 0.93 -2.38
CA PHE A 20 2.42 -0.40 -1.92
C PHE A 20 3.01 -0.73 -0.55
N LEU A 21 4.33 -0.55 -0.38
CA LEU A 21 5.03 -0.85 0.88
C LEU A 21 4.64 0.13 1.99
N GLY A 22 4.52 1.42 1.66
CA GLY A 22 4.03 2.44 2.60
C GLY A 22 2.58 2.18 3.03
N GLY A 23 1.72 1.78 2.08
CA GLY A 23 0.36 1.35 2.37
C GLY A 23 0.31 0.14 3.30
N LEU A 24 1.15 -0.88 3.05
CA LEU A 24 1.24 -2.07 3.91
C LEU A 24 1.71 -1.73 5.32
N ALA A 25 2.70 -0.85 5.45
CA ALA A 25 3.18 -0.40 6.76
C ALA A 25 2.08 0.35 7.54
N LEU A 26 1.37 1.27 6.89
CA LEU A 26 0.24 1.98 7.50
C LEU A 26 -0.89 1.03 7.88
N LEU A 27 -1.22 0.07 7.00
CA LEU A 27 -2.25 -0.93 7.25
C LEU A 27 -1.89 -1.80 8.47
N ALA A 28 -0.67 -2.32 8.53
CA ALA A 28 -0.19 -3.11 9.65
C ALA A 28 -0.20 -2.31 10.97
N ASN A 29 0.21 -1.04 10.91
CA ASN A 29 0.21 -0.17 12.09
C ASN A 29 -1.20 0.17 12.57
N GLY A 30 -2.12 0.44 11.63
CA GLY A 30 -3.53 0.67 11.92
C GLY A 30 -4.20 -0.56 12.55
N LEU A 31 -3.93 -1.75 12.03
CA LEU A 31 -4.39 -3.01 12.62
C LEU A 31 -3.82 -3.21 14.03
N ASN A 32 -2.53 -2.94 14.24
CA ASN A 32 -1.95 -2.98 15.58
C ASN A 32 -2.60 -1.98 16.54
N SER A 33 -2.97 -0.78 16.09
CA SER A 33 -3.71 0.18 16.93
C SER A 33 -5.16 -0.24 17.20
N LEU A 34 -5.78 -1.04 16.32
CA LEU A 34 -7.16 -1.53 16.52
C LEU A 34 -7.24 -2.79 17.38
N PHE A 35 -6.25 -3.68 17.28
CA PHE A 35 -6.21 -4.99 17.94
C PHE A 35 -5.21 -5.09 19.09
N GLY A 36 -4.25 -4.16 19.18
CA GLY A 36 -3.23 -4.13 20.23
C GLY A 36 -3.79 -3.67 21.57
N ALA A 37 -3.22 -4.22 22.64
CA ALA A 37 -3.52 -3.77 23.99
C ALA A 37 -2.86 -2.40 24.25
N VAL A 38 -3.64 -1.45 24.76
CA VAL A 38 -3.13 -0.15 25.20
C VAL A 38 -2.54 -0.32 26.59
N ASP A 39 -1.24 -0.07 26.72
CA ASP A 39 -0.58 -0.12 28.02
C ASP A 39 -0.84 1.19 28.79
N CYS A 40 -1.78 1.14 29.72
CA CYS A 40 -2.21 2.31 30.51
C CYS A 40 -1.39 2.50 31.80
N LYS A 41 -0.17 1.96 31.85
CA LYS A 41 0.68 2.02 33.03
C LYS A 41 1.05 3.47 33.39
N GLY A 42 0.54 3.93 34.53
CA GLY A 42 0.84 5.27 35.07
C GLY A 42 -0.13 6.37 34.62
N LEU A 43 -1.17 6.07 33.85
CA LEU A 43 -2.24 7.01 33.50
C LEU A 43 -3.40 6.90 34.48
N SER A 44 -4.10 8.03 34.72
CA SER A 44 -5.39 8.00 35.42
C SER A 44 -6.47 7.34 34.54
N GLY A 45 -7.52 6.79 35.15
CA GLY A 45 -8.62 6.12 34.44
C GLY A 45 -9.15 6.87 33.20
N PRO A 46 -9.52 8.16 33.29
CA PRO A 46 -10.03 8.91 32.15
C PRO A 46 -8.98 9.20 31.07
N GLU A 47 -7.69 9.32 31.42
CA GLU A 47 -6.62 9.52 30.43
C GLU A 47 -6.38 8.23 29.61
N CYS A 48 -6.47 7.07 30.26
CA CYS A 48 -6.41 5.77 29.58
C CYS A 48 -7.57 5.60 28.60
N GLU A 49 -8.79 5.99 28.99
CA GLU A 49 -9.95 5.91 28.12
C GLU A 49 -9.81 6.84 26.91
N LEU A 50 -9.38 8.09 27.12
CA LEU A 50 -9.10 9.04 26.04
C LEU A 50 -8.04 8.53 25.06
N LEU A 51 -6.95 7.97 25.59
CA LEU A 51 -5.86 7.43 24.78
C LEU A 51 -6.35 6.24 23.95
N SER A 52 -7.14 5.34 24.55
CA SER A 52 -7.71 4.19 23.85
C SER A 52 -8.64 4.60 22.71
N GLN A 53 -9.51 5.58 22.92
CA GLN A 53 -10.41 6.08 21.88
C GLN A 53 -9.65 6.75 20.74
N THR A 54 -8.64 7.55 21.08
CA THR A 54 -7.78 8.24 20.10
C THR A 54 -7.00 7.23 19.25
N LEU A 55 -6.35 6.25 19.88
CA LEU A 55 -5.60 5.21 19.17
C LEU A 55 -6.50 4.39 18.25
N ARG A 56 -7.74 4.13 18.66
CA ARG A 56 -8.70 3.37 17.86
C ARG A 56 -9.15 4.15 16.62
N GLU A 57 -9.41 5.45 16.77
CA GLU A 57 -9.81 6.30 15.63
C GLU A 57 -8.65 6.51 14.66
N VAL A 58 -7.45 6.80 15.16
CA VAL A 58 -6.23 6.89 14.35
C VAL A 58 -5.93 5.56 13.66
N GLY A 59 -6.07 4.44 14.39
CA GLY A 59 -5.89 3.10 13.85
C GLY A 59 -6.87 2.78 12.71
N ARG A 60 -8.14 3.20 12.86
CA ARG A 60 -9.16 3.07 11.81
C ARG A 60 -8.78 3.87 10.56
N MET A 61 -8.36 5.11 10.73
CA MET A 61 -7.91 5.96 9.62
C MET A 61 -6.65 5.43 8.94
N GLN A 62 -5.67 4.94 9.71
CA GLN A 62 -4.46 4.28 9.17
C GLN A 62 -4.80 3.00 8.40
N THR A 63 -5.73 2.20 8.90
CA THR A 63 -6.16 0.96 8.25
C THR A 63 -6.84 1.26 6.91
N LEU A 64 -7.76 2.22 6.87
CA LEU A 64 -8.46 2.61 5.64
C LEU A 64 -7.51 3.22 4.60
N SER A 65 -6.67 4.17 5.02
CA SER A 65 -5.70 4.82 4.14
C SER A 65 -4.62 3.86 3.65
N GLY A 66 -4.07 3.04 4.55
CA GLY A 66 -3.10 2.00 4.21
C GLY A 66 -3.65 0.99 3.22
N GLY A 67 -4.85 0.46 3.48
CA GLY A 67 -5.54 -0.47 2.58
C GLY A 67 -5.78 0.12 1.19
N ALA A 68 -6.25 1.37 1.11
CA ALA A 68 -6.45 2.07 -0.17
C ALA A 68 -5.14 2.26 -0.95
N LEU A 69 -4.05 2.67 -0.27
CA LEU A 69 -2.73 2.84 -0.89
C LEU A 69 -2.15 1.51 -1.38
N THR A 70 -2.29 0.44 -0.59
CA THR A 70 -1.87 -0.91 -0.99
C THR A 70 -2.64 -1.38 -2.22
N ALA A 71 -3.97 -1.22 -2.25
CA ALA A 71 -4.79 -1.59 -3.41
C ALA A 71 -4.41 -0.80 -4.68
N LEU A 72 -4.21 0.52 -4.54
CA LEU A 72 -3.80 1.37 -5.65
C LEU A 72 -2.39 1.02 -6.15
N GLY A 73 -1.43 0.79 -5.26
CA GLY A 73 -0.08 0.34 -5.61
C GLY A 73 -0.10 -0.99 -6.37
N ALA A 74 -0.90 -1.96 -5.91
CA ALA A 74 -1.07 -3.25 -6.59
C ALA A 74 -1.68 -3.09 -7.99
N ALA A 75 -2.74 -2.29 -8.12
CA ALA A 75 -3.38 -2.01 -9.40
C ALA A 75 -2.41 -1.34 -10.39
N LEU A 76 -1.63 -0.35 -9.95
CA LEU A 76 -0.62 0.30 -10.79
C LEU A 76 0.48 -0.67 -11.23
N VAL A 77 0.92 -1.57 -10.36
CA VAL A 77 1.90 -2.61 -10.74
C VAL A 77 1.33 -3.50 -11.84
N VAL A 78 0.07 -3.93 -11.75
CA VAL A 78 -0.59 -4.74 -12.78
C VAL A 78 -0.67 -3.97 -14.11
N LEU A 79 -1.08 -2.70 -14.08
CA LEU A 79 -1.20 -1.86 -15.27
C LEU A 79 0.17 -1.56 -15.93
N LEU A 80 1.23 -1.45 -15.14
CA LEU A 80 2.58 -1.18 -15.64
C LEU A 80 3.31 -2.44 -16.14
N ARG A 81 2.76 -3.64 -15.92
CA ARG A 81 3.37 -4.89 -16.41
C ARG A 81 3.32 -4.91 -17.95
N PRO A 82 4.45 -5.14 -18.62
CA PRO A 82 4.45 -5.24 -20.07
C PRO A 82 3.60 -6.46 -20.49
N LYS A 83 2.67 -6.24 -21.43
CA LYS A 83 1.85 -7.31 -22.03
C LYS A 83 2.80 -8.34 -22.65
N ALA A 84 2.62 -9.61 -22.32
CA ALA A 84 3.41 -10.69 -22.89
C ALA A 84 3.27 -10.68 -24.42
N PRO A 85 4.35 -10.88 -25.19
CA PRO A 85 4.26 -10.96 -26.64
C PRO A 85 3.32 -12.10 -27.02
N GLU A 86 2.35 -11.81 -27.88
CA GLU A 86 1.44 -12.83 -28.41
C GLU A 86 2.26 -13.86 -29.20
N PRO A 87 1.98 -15.17 -29.04
CA PRO A 87 2.67 -16.20 -29.80
C PRO A 87 2.46 -15.94 -31.30
N PRO A 88 3.49 -16.18 -32.14
CA PRO A 88 3.38 -15.93 -33.57
C PRO A 88 2.22 -16.74 -34.13
N GLU A 89 1.25 -16.04 -34.74
CA GLU A 89 0.21 -16.68 -35.54
C GLU A 89 0.89 -17.47 -36.65
N ASP A 90 0.78 -18.79 -36.57
CA ASP A 90 1.23 -19.73 -37.58
C ASP A 90 0.35 -19.52 -38.82
N THR A 91 0.67 -18.47 -39.59
CA THR A 91 0.04 -18.17 -40.86
C THR A 91 0.63 -19.16 -41.85
N GLY A 92 0.04 -20.35 -41.88
CA GLY A 92 0.30 -21.36 -42.91
C GLY A 92 0.23 -20.68 -44.27
N ALA A 93 1.38 -20.61 -44.93
CA ALA A 93 1.47 -20.20 -46.32
C ALA A 93 0.76 -21.27 -47.19
N PRO A 94 0.02 -20.85 -48.23
CA PRO A 94 -0.61 -21.77 -49.18
C PRO A 94 0.41 -22.54 -50.02
#